data_AF-A0A2E4H3R2-F1
#
_entry.id   AF-A0A2E4H3R2-F1
#
_cell.length_a   1.000
_cell.length_b   1.000
_cell.length_c   1.000
_cell.angle_alpha   90.00
_cell.angle_beta   90.00
_cell.angle_gamma   90.00
#
_symmetry.space_group_name_H-M   'P 1'
#
loop_
_entity.id
_entity.type
_entity.pdbx_description
1 polymer ?
#
loop_
_entity_poly.entity_id
_entity_poly.type
_entity_poly.pdbx_seq_one_letter_code
_entity_poly.pdbx_strand_id
1 'polypeptide(L)'
;MVTTINDDMFTADVIQDPYRYYGRIREEDPVHWNELYELWVITRHDDLVWLARNHEQFSNAVFMNDPRPAYPAILESDTELYDYVRTYQGDQFIQFDRPDHLEMRKVVHGYFTPKSMEEWRPLVRSAIAELLDAAEARGDGVDLMRDLAVPLPVLVIAEMMGVPESERPHIRMLAEKLLAIG
;
A
#
# COMPACT_ATOMS: atom_id res chain seq x y z
N MET A 1 -8.16 -36.61 1.32
CA MET A 1 -9.07 -35.63 0.73
C MET A 1 -8.26 -34.38 0.49
N VAL A 2 -7.99 -34.03 -0.76
CA VAL A 2 -7.28 -32.79 -1.09
C VAL A 2 -8.28 -31.67 -0.82
N THR A 3 -8.11 -30.94 0.28
CA THR A 3 -8.92 -29.76 0.56
C THR A 3 -8.55 -28.68 -0.44
N THR A 4 -9.43 -28.45 -1.42
CA THR A 4 -9.32 -27.38 -2.42
C THR A 4 -8.90 -26.06 -1.76
N ILE A 5 -7.94 -25.36 -2.37
CA ILE A 5 -7.57 -23.99 -1.96
C ILE A 5 -8.81 -23.10 -2.14
N ASN A 6 -9.10 -22.24 -1.17
CA ASN A 6 -10.20 -21.28 -1.28
C ASN A 6 -9.74 -20.10 -2.14
N ASP A 7 -10.38 -19.86 -3.28
CA ASP A 7 -9.96 -18.77 -4.17
C ASP A 7 -10.31 -17.38 -3.62
N ASP A 8 -11.23 -17.24 -2.66
CA ASP A 8 -11.50 -15.96 -2.03
C ASP A 8 -10.47 -15.63 -0.93
N MET A 9 -9.42 -14.92 -1.34
CA MET A 9 -8.31 -14.50 -0.48
C MET A 9 -8.62 -13.30 0.43
N PHE A 10 -9.83 -12.74 0.36
CA PHE A 10 -10.26 -11.61 1.20
C PHE A 10 -11.38 -12.00 2.17
N THR A 11 -11.64 -13.30 2.34
CA THR A 11 -12.48 -13.82 3.42
C THR A 11 -11.92 -13.46 4.80
N ALA A 12 -12.82 -13.32 5.78
CA ALA A 12 -12.44 -12.91 7.13
C ALA A 12 -11.44 -13.87 7.80
N ASP A 13 -11.53 -15.17 7.54
CA ASP A 13 -10.60 -16.17 8.04
C ASP A 13 -9.21 -16.06 7.38
N VAL A 14 -9.15 -15.77 6.08
CA VAL A 14 -7.87 -15.52 5.40
C VAL A 14 -7.23 -14.22 5.89
N ILE A 15 -8.02 -13.16 6.10
CA ILE A 15 -7.51 -11.90 6.65
C ILE A 15 -7.00 -12.08 8.09
N GLN A 16 -7.65 -12.92 8.88
CA GLN A 16 -7.24 -13.21 10.27
C GLN A 16 -5.98 -14.09 10.35
N ASP A 17 -5.78 -15.04 9.43
CA ASP A 17 -4.61 -15.91 9.38
C ASP A 17 -4.06 -16.09 7.94
N PRO A 18 -3.50 -15.03 7.34
CA PRO A 18 -3.01 -15.07 5.96
C PRO A 18 -1.79 -15.97 5.83
N TYR A 19 -1.00 -16.12 6.90
CA TYR A 19 0.21 -16.93 6.89
C TYR A 19 -0.09 -18.41 6.67
N ARG A 20 -1.14 -18.92 7.31
CA ARG A 20 -1.62 -20.29 7.10
C ARG A 20 -2.18 -20.47 5.71
N TYR A 21 -3.02 -19.54 5.23
CA TYR A 21 -3.60 -19.59 3.89
C TYR A 21 -2.51 -19.62 2.81
N TYR A 22 -1.64 -18.59 2.75
CA TYR A 22 -0.56 -18.53 1.77
C TYR A 22 0.52 -19.60 2.02
N GLY A 23 0.66 -20.11 3.25
CA GLY A 23 1.53 -21.24 3.59
C GLY A 23 1.14 -22.51 2.84
N ARG A 24 -0.16 -22.82 2.81
CA ARG A 24 -0.66 -23.96 2.03
C ARG A 24 -0.42 -23.79 0.54
N ILE A 25 -0.68 -22.60 -0.01
CA ILE A 25 -0.42 -22.32 -1.43
C ILE A 25 1.08 -22.50 -1.73
N ARG A 26 1.98 -21.99 -0.89
CA ARG A 26 3.45 -22.17 -1.06
C ARG A 26 3.89 -23.64 -1.13
N GLU A 27 3.25 -24.49 -0.35
CA GLU A 27 3.60 -25.92 -0.20
C GLU A 27 2.95 -26.79 -1.28
N GLU A 28 1.67 -26.55 -1.56
CA GLU A 28 0.83 -27.41 -2.39
C GLU A 28 0.79 -26.95 -3.86
N ASP A 29 0.68 -25.65 -4.12
CA ASP A 29 0.49 -25.06 -5.46
C ASP A 29 1.10 -23.64 -5.54
N PRO A 30 2.43 -23.49 -5.57
CA PRO A 30 3.11 -22.20 -5.36
C PRO A 30 2.89 -21.15 -6.47
N VAL A 31 2.39 -21.59 -7.63
CA VAL A 31 2.02 -20.79 -8.80
C VAL A 31 0.56 -21.14 -9.09
N HIS A 32 -0.32 -20.60 -8.27
CA HIS A 32 -1.72 -20.99 -8.23
C HIS A 32 -2.55 -20.12 -9.16
N TRP A 33 -3.34 -20.74 -10.05
CA TRP A 33 -4.37 -20.02 -10.78
C TRP A 33 -5.58 -19.84 -9.87
N ASN A 34 -5.92 -18.59 -9.59
CA ASN A 34 -7.09 -18.23 -8.82
C ASN A 34 -8.25 -17.95 -9.78
N GLU A 35 -9.28 -18.80 -9.76
CA GLU A 35 -10.41 -18.70 -10.69
C GLU A 35 -11.31 -17.50 -10.36
N LEU A 36 -11.40 -17.11 -9.08
CA LEU A 36 -12.29 -16.02 -8.65
C LEU A 36 -11.83 -14.64 -9.16
N TYR A 37 -10.54 -14.34 -9.05
CA TYR A 37 -9.95 -13.06 -9.49
C TYR A 37 -9.24 -13.17 -10.83
N GLU A 38 -9.30 -14.35 -11.48
CA GLU A 38 -8.67 -14.66 -12.77
C GLU A 38 -7.19 -14.21 -12.83
N LEU A 39 -6.42 -14.58 -11.81
CA LEU A 39 -5.01 -14.17 -11.70
C LEU A 39 -4.11 -15.29 -11.18
N TRP A 40 -2.82 -15.16 -11.45
CA TRP A 40 -1.80 -16.04 -10.89
C TRP A 40 -1.36 -15.53 -9.51
N VAL A 41 -1.52 -16.36 -8.48
CA VAL A 41 -1.02 -16.12 -7.13
C VAL A 41 0.34 -16.78 -6.97
N ILE A 42 1.38 -15.95 -6.85
CA ILE A 42 2.76 -16.40 -6.70
C ILE A 42 3.18 -16.23 -5.25
N THR A 43 3.65 -17.31 -4.61
CA THR A 43 3.82 -17.30 -3.15
C THR A 43 5.22 -17.63 -2.65
N ARG A 44 6.08 -18.23 -3.48
CA ARG A 44 7.47 -18.48 -3.08
C ARG A 44 8.30 -17.21 -3.20
N HIS A 45 9.16 -17.00 -2.21
CA HIS A 45 10.04 -15.83 -2.13
C HIS A 45 10.91 -15.67 -3.39
N ASP A 46 11.55 -16.74 -3.85
CA ASP A 46 12.47 -16.68 -4.98
C ASP A 46 11.75 -16.32 -6.29
N ASP A 47 10.53 -16.83 -6.47
CA ASP A 47 9.67 -16.51 -7.63
C ASP A 47 9.25 -15.04 -7.59
N LEU A 48 8.86 -14.51 -6.43
CA LEU A 48 8.51 -13.10 -6.25
C LEU A 48 9.71 -12.17 -6.50
N VAL A 49 10.90 -12.51 -6.00
CA VAL A 49 12.13 -11.75 -6.25
C VAL A 49 12.50 -11.77 -7.72
N TRP A 50 12.32 -12.90 -8.39
CA TRP A 50 12.54 -13.01 -9.83
C TRP A 50 11.54 -12.16 -10.61
N LEU A 51 10.24 -12.28 -10.33
CA LEU A 51 9.17 -11.46 -10.92
C LEU A 51 9.46 -9.96 -10.81
N ALA A 52 9.74 -9.48 -9.60
CA ALA A 52 10.02 -8.07 -9.34
C ALA A 52 11.26 -7.54 -10.08
N ARG A 53 12.21 -8.41 -10.44
CA ARG A 53 13.41 -8.05 -11.21
C ARG A 53 13.20 -8.11 -12.73
N ASN A 54 12.19 -8.82 -13.20
CA ASN A 54 11.88 -8.98 -14.62
C ASN A 54 10.72 -8.06 -15.04
N HIS A 55 10.80 -6.77 -14.68
CA HIS A 55 9.74 -5.78 -14.94
C HIS A 55 9.42 -5.57 -16.43
N GLU A 56 10.29 -6.01 -17.36
CA GLU A 56 10.00 -6.01 -18.80
C GLU A 56 8.99 -7.09 -19.20
N GLN A 57 8.88 -8.17 -18.41
CA GLN A 57 7.89 -9.23 -18.58
C GLN A 57 6.66 -9.00 -17.69
N PHE A 58 6.86 -8.35 -16.53
CA PHE A 58 5.83 -8.10 -15.54
C PHE A 58 5.67 -6.60 -15.32
N SER A 59 4.81 -6.02 -16.15
CA SER A 59 4.46 -4.61 -16.15
C SER A 59 3.82 -4.17 -14.83
N ASN A 60 4.14 -2.96 -14.38
CA ASN A 60 3.47 -2.32 -13.25
C ASN A 60 2.24 -1.52 -13.68
N ALA A 61 2.02 -1.31 -14.98
CA ALA A 61 0.92 -0.50 -15.52
C ALA A 61 -0.43 -1.24 -15.54
N VAL A 62 -0.74 -1.98 -14.48
CA VAL A 62 -1.92 -2.86 -14.40
C VAL A 62 -3.22 -2.05 -14.53
N PHE A 63 -3.35 -0.93 -13.82
CA PHE A 63 -4.56 -0.10 -13.90
C PHE A 63 -4.85 0.40 -15.33
N MET A 64 -3.80 0.66 -16.13
CA MET A 64 -3.96 1.14 -17.50
C MET A 64 -4.11 0.00 -18.51
N ASN A 65 -3.43 -1.12 -18.28
CA ASN A 65 -3.33 -2.20 -19.26
C ASN A 65 -4.34 -3.33 -19.06
N ASP A 66 -4.93 -3.48 -17.87
CA ASP A 66 -5.87 -4.58 -17.59
C ASP A 66 -7.22 -4.34 -18.28
N PRO A 67 -7.60 -5.12 -19.31
CA PRO A 67 -8.85 -4.88 -20.04
C PRO A 67 -10.09 -5.35 -19.29
N ARG A 68 -9.93 -6.00 -18.12
CA ARG A 68 -11.04 -6.58 -17.36
C ARG A 68 -11.97 -5.49 -16.79
N PRO A 69 -13.26 -5.79 -16.64
CA PRO A 69 -14.20 -4.89 -15.99
C PRO A 69 -13.87 -4.73 -14.50
N ALA A 70 -14.51 -3.74 -13.86
CA ALA A 70 -14.41 -3.55 -12.42
C ALA A 70 -14.76 -4.84 -11.66
N TYR A 71 -13.94 -5.17 -10.67
CA TYR A 71 -14.21 -6.24 -9.72
C TYR A 71 -14.18 -5.69 -8.29
N PRO A 72 -15.23 -5.94 -7.47
CA PRO A 72 -16.50 -6.56 -7.83
C PRO A 72 -17.28 -5.71 -8.85
N ALA A 73 -18.31 -6.30 -9.47
CA ALA A 73 -19.15 -5.59 -10.43
C ALA A 73 -19.76 -4.31 -9.80
N ILE A 74 -19.61 -3.19 -10.50
CA ILE A 74 -20.14 -1.88 -10.09
C ILE A 74 -21.48 -1.59 -10.77
N LEU A 75 -22.22 -0.61 -10.25
CA LEU A 75 -23.40 -0.08 -10.92
C LEU A 75 -22.97 0.71 -12.17
N GLU A 76 -23.78 0.66 -13.23
CA GLU A 76 -23.51 1.41 -14.46
C GLU A 76 -23.39 2.93 -14.19
N SER A 77 -24.14 3.46 -13.22
CA SER A 77 -24.06 4.84 -12.76
C SER A 77 -22.69 5.25 -12.22
N ASP A 78 -21.90 4.29 -11.77
CA ASP A 78 -20.61 4.53 -11.12
C ASP A 78 -19.44 4.41 -12.11
N THR A 79 -19.72 4.08 -13.38
CA THR A 79 -18.70 3.85 -14.42
C THR A 79 -17.81 5.08 -14.64
N GLU A 80 -18.39 6.28 -14.71
CA GLU A 80 -17.61 7.51 -14.89
C GLU A 80 -16.66 7.77 -13.70
N LEU A 81 -17.14 7.53 -12.48
CA LEU A 81 -16.33 7.68 -11.27
C LEU A 81 -15.23 6.60 -11.23
N TYR A 82 -15.57 5.36 -11.58
CA TYR A 82 -14.62 4.26 -11.67
C TYR A 82 -13.51 4.56 -12.68
N ASP A 83 -13.85 5.01 -13.88
CA ASP A 83 -12.89 5.34 -14.93
C ASP A 83 -11.98 6.51 -14.51
N TYR A 84 -12.55 7.52 -13.83
CA TYR A 84 -11.77 8.60 -13.25
C TYR A 84 -10.77 8.10 -12.21
N VAL A 85 -11.22 7.28 -11.25
CA VAL A 85 -10.36 6.73 -10.19
C VAL A 85 -9.30 5.81 -10.77
N ARG A 86 -9.68 4.95 -11.72
CA ARG A 86 -8.77 4.05 -12.44
C ARG A 86 -7.68 4.82 -13.16
N THR A 87 -8.05 5.89 -13.86
CA THR A 87 -7.10 6.77 -14.55
C THR A 87 -6.17 7.46 -13.56
N TYR A 88 -6.73 8.06 -12.51
CA TYR A 88 -5.95 8.72 -11.46
C TYR A 88 -4.96 7.77 -10.77
N GLN A 89 -5.37 6.52 -10.49
CA GLN A 89 -4.50 5.51 -9.90
C GLN A 89 -3.41 5.07 -10.88
N GLY A 90 -3.74 4.82 -12.15
CA GLY A 90 -2.77 4.45 -13.17
C GLY A 90 -1.77 5.56 -13.53
N ASP A 91 -2.11 6.82 -13.25
CA ASP A 91 -1.21 7.97 -13.41
C ASP A 91 -0.25 8.20 -12.22
N GLN A 92 -0.31 7.38 -11.18
CA GLN A 92 0.68 7.41 -10.10
C GLN A 92 2.02 6.84 -10.59
N PHE A 93 3.15 7.48 -10.24
CA PHE A 93 4.46 7.09 -10.79
C PHE A 93 4.85 5.62 -10.54
N ILE A 94 4.29 4.98 -9.50
CA ILE A 94 4.50 3.54 -9.19
C ILE A 94 3.88 2.61 -10.24
N GLN A 95 2.92 3.09 -11.03
CA GLN A 95 2.22 2.35 -12.08
C GLN A 95 2.90 2.48 -13.45
N PHE A 96 4.04 3.16 -13.56
CA PHE A 96 4.76 3.28 -14.82
C PHE A 96 5.85 2.20 -14.93
N ASP A 97 6.12 1.77 -16.16
CA ASP A 97 7.32 1.00 -16.49
C ASP A 97 8.43 1.90 -17.03
N ARG A 98 9.58 1.31 -17.37
CA ARG A 98 10.64 2.05 -18.08
C ARG A 98 10.19 2.42 -19.50
N PRO A 99 10.64 3.58 -20.04
CA PRO A 99 11.62 4.50 -19.45
C PRO A 99 11.01 5.53 -18.49
N ASP A 100 9.71 5.78 -18.53
CA ASP A 100 9.07 6.89 -17.82
C ASP A 100 9.23 6.80 -16.30
N HIS A 101 9.03 5.62 -15.71
CA HIS A 101 9.27 5.41 -14.29
C HIS A 101 10.71 5.72 -13.89
N LEU A 102 11.71 5.44 -14.75
CA LEU A 102 13.11 5.72 -14.45
C LEU A 102 13.34 7.24 -14.39
N GLU A 103 12.78 8.00 -15.33
CA GLU A 103 12.92 9.46 -15.34
C GLU A 103 12.21 10.10 -14.15
N MET A 104 10.97 9.68 -13.83
CA MET A 104 10.25 10.14 -12.66
C MET A 104 11.00 9.80 -11.36
N ARG A 105 11.51 8.57 -11.23
CA ARG A 105 12.24 8.12 -10.03
C ARG A 105 13.51 8.93 -9.78
N LYS A 106 14.22 9.36 -10.83
CA LYS A 106 15.42 10.21 -10.69
C LYS A 106 15.12 11.52 -9.98
N VAL A 107 13.94 12.11 -10.20
CA VAL A 107 13.53 13.38 -9.56
C VAL A 107 13.41 13.22 -8.04
N VAL A 108 12.79 12.12 -7.58
CA VAL A 108 12.53 11.91 -6.15
C VAL A 108 13.68 11.23 -5.41
N HIS A 109 14.51 10.44 -6.09
CA HIS A 109 15.51 9.58 -5.45
C HIS A 109 16.50 10.34 -4.54
N GLY A 110 16.85 11.58 -4.89
CA GLY A 110 17.76 12.41 -4.10
C GLY A 110 17.28 12.68 -2.68
N TYR A 111 15.97 12.65 -2.43
CA TYR A 111 15.36 12.85 -1.10
C TYR A 111 15.34 11.57 -0.24
N PHE A 112 15.60 10.42 -0.85
CA PHE A 112 15.54 9.10 -0.22
C PHE A 112 16.89 8.39 -0.16
N THR A 113 17.99 9.15 -0.11
CA THR A 113 19.34 8.60 0.09
C THR A 113 19.59 8.23 1.55
N PRO A 114 20.56 7.35 1.87
CA PRO A 114 20.93 7.08 3.26
C PRO A 114 21.28 8.35 4.05
N LYS A 115 21.91 9.34 3.40
CA LYS A 115 22.22 10.64 4.02
C LYS A 115 20.93 11.40 4.38
N SER A 116 20.00 11.52 3.43
CA SER A 116 18.70 12.17 3.66
C SER A 116 17.92 11.46 4.78
N MET A 117 17.94 10.13 4.81
CA MET A 117 17.30 9.36 5.89
C MET A 117 17.87 9.69 7.28
N GLU A 118 19.17 9.93 7.40
CA GLU A 118 19.77 10.38 8.67
C GLU A 118 19.38 11.82 9.03
N GLU A 119 19.15 12.69 8.05
CA GLU A 119 18.61 14.04 8.26
C GLU A 119 17.15 13.99 8.76
N TRP A 120 16.37 12.99 8.32
CA TRP A 120 14.99 12.77 8.80
C TRP A 120 14.90 12.06 10.15
N ARG A 121 15.94 11.36 10.59
CA ARG A 121 15.89 10.58 11.84
C ARG A 121 15.52 11.41 13.08
N PRO A 122 16.08 12.62 13.31
CA PRO A 122 15.69 13.47 14.44
C PRO A 122 14.21 13.84 14.39
N LEU A 123 13.69 14.12 13.20
CA LEU A 123 12.29 14.45 12.97
C LEU A 123 11.36 13.34 13.46
N VAL A 124 11.60 12.11 12.98
CA VAL A 124 10.81 10.93 13.34
C VAL A 124 10.89 10.68 14.85
N ARG A 125 12.08 10.88 15.47
CA ARG A 125 12.24 10.75 16.92
C ARG A 125 11.42 11.80 17.69
N SER A 126 11.38 13.05 17.23
CA SER A 126 10.57 14.11 17.83
C SER A 126 9.09 13.77 17.73
N ALA A 127 8.62 13.39 16.54
CA ALA A 127 7.23 13.01 16.32
C ALA A 127 6.79 11.84 17.21
N ILE A 128 7.65 10.81 17.38
CA ILE A 128 7.38 9.70 18.31
C ILE A 128 7.26 10.22 19.75
N ALA A 129 8.21 11.04 20.21
CA ALA A 129 8.20 11.57 21.57
C ALA A 129 6.95 12.40 21.85
N GLU A 130 6.61 13.34 20.96
CA GLU A 130 5.43 14.20 21.10
C GLU A 130 4.12 13.40 21.14
N LEU A 131 3.99 12.37 20.30
CA LEU A 131 2.82 11.49 20.29
C LEU A 131 2.69 10.70 21.60
N LEU A 132 3.80 10.17 22.12
CA LEU A 132 3.80 9.42 23.38
C LEU A 132 3.56 10.32 24.59
N ASP A 133 4.19 11.50 24.64
CA ASP A 133 3.99 12.50 25.70
C ASP A 133 2.52 12.95 25.75
N ALA A 134 1.91 13.21 24.59
CA ALA A 134 0.51 13.57 24.49
C ALA A 134 -0.43 12.43 24.95
N ALA A 135 -0.09 11.18 24.64
CA ALA A 135 -0.85 10.02 25.08
C ALA A 135 -0.76 9.82 26.60
N GLU A 136 0.45 9.95 27.18
CA GLU A 136 0.67 9.85 28.61
C GLU A 136 -0.07 10.96 29.39
N ALA A 137 -0.04 12.19 28.88
CA ALA A 137 -0.69 13.33 29.51
C ALA A 137 -2.22 13.19 29.67
N ARG A 138 -2.90 12.37 28.84
CA ARG A 138 -4.34 12.11 29.00
C ARG A 138 -4.66 11.24 30.22
N GLY A 139 -3.72 10.40 30.65
CA GLY A 139 -3.87 9.55 31.84
C GLY A 139 -4.89 8.41 31.74
N ASP A 140 -5.39 8.08 30.55
CA ASP A 140 -6.37 7.01 30.30
C ASP A 140 -5.75 5.71 29.75
N GLY A 141 -4.42 5.64 29.72
CA GLY A 141 -3.65 4.57 29.10
C GLY A 141 -3.27 4.87 27.65
N VAL A 142 -2.29 4.13 27.13
CA VAL A 142 -1.77 4.31 25.77
C VAL A 142 -2.29 3.21 24.87
N ASP A 143 -3.05 3.59 23.84
CA ASP A 143 -3.40 2.71 22.71
C ASP A 143 -2.38 2.97 21.60
N LEU A 144 -1.42 2.05 21.42
CA LEU A 144 -0.34 2.25 20.45
C LEU A 144 -0.83 2.38 19.00
N MET A 145 -1.99 1.84 18.64
CA MET A 145 -2.53 2.01 17.30
C MET A 145 -3.06 3.43 17.11
N ARG A 146 -3.97 3.84 17.99
CA ARG A 146 -4.61 5.17 17.94
C ARG A 146 -3.62 6.30 18.20
N ASP A 147 -2.75 6.11 19.19
CA ASP A 147 -1.92 7.17 19.76
C ASP A 147 -0.55 7.29 19.08
N LEU A 148 -0.07 6.25 18.38
CA LEU A 148 1.25 6.26 17.73
C LEU A 148 1.21 5.78 16.27
N ALA A 149 0.79 4.55 16.01
CA ALA A 149 0.98 3.89 14.71
C ALA A 149 0.19 4.55 13.57
N VAL A 150 -1.04 4.99 13.83
CA VAL A 150 -1.87 5.71 12.86
C VAL A 150 -1.35 7.13 12.60
N PRO A 151 -1.10 7.98 13.61
CA PRO A 151 -0.66 9.36 13.37
C PRO A 151 0.78 9.51 12.86
N LEU A 152 1.71 8.63 13.26
CA LEU A 152 3.14 8.84 13.01
C LEU A 152 3.50 8.93 11.51
N PRO A 153 3.07 8.01 10.62
CA PRO A 153 3.42 8.10 9.20
C PRO A 153 2.89 9.37 8.54
N VAL A 154 1.66 9.79 8.92
CA VAL A 154 1.02 10.98 8.38
C VAL A 154 1.78 12.24 8.76
N LEU A 155 2.22 12.36 10.02
CA LEU A 155 3.02 13.49 10.48
C LEU A 155 4.37 13.55 9.78
N VAL A 156 5.06 12.42 9.68
CA VAL A 156 6.36 12.33 9.03
C VAL A 156 6.26 12.73 7.55
N ILE A 157 5.25 12.22 6.82
CA ILE A 157 5.04 12.58 5.41
C ILE A 157 4.68 14.06 5.26
N ALA A 158 3.76 14.58 6.07
CA ALA A 158 3.36 15.99 6.02
C ALA A 158 4.57 16.91 6.21
N GLU A 159 5.46 16.56 7.13
CA GLU A 159 6.66 17.34 7.40
C GLU A 159 7.73 17.20 6.31
N MET A 160 7.90 16.00 5.75
CA MET A 160 8.73 15.80 4.55
C MET A 160 8.22 16.62 3.35
N MET A 161 6.90 16.84 3.25
CA MET A 161 6.28 17.69 2.24
C MET A 161 6.34 19.19 2.58
N GLY A 162 6.89 19.56 3.73
CA GLY A 162 6.99 20.96 4.16
C GLY A 162 5.66 21.57 4.59
N VAL A 163 4.68 20.75 4.98
CA VAL A 163 3.37 21.23 5.47
C VAL A 163 3.56 22.02 6.76
N PRO A 164 3.08 23.27 6.84
CA PRO A 164 3.11 24.07 8.06
C PRO A 164 2.41 23.35 9.22
N GLU A 165 2.94 23.48 10.43
CA GLU A 165 2.39 22.81 11.62
C GLU A 165 0.89 23.08 11.82
N SER A 166 0.44 24.31 11.54
CA SER A 166 -0.97 24.72 11.62
C SER A 166 -1.89 23.96 10.67
N GLU A 167 -1.37 23.40 9.57
CA GLU A 167 -2.14 22.66 8.57
C GLU A 167 -2.09 21.14 8.76
N ARG A 168 -1.15 20.63 9.58
CA ARG A 168 -0.98 19.19 9.83
C ARG A 168 -2.27 18.50 10.33
N PRO A 169 -3.10 19.09 11.21
CA PRO A 169 -4.37 18.47 11.60
C PRO A 169 -5.35 18.31 10.43
N HIS A 170 -5.38 19.27 9.51
CA HIS A 170 -6.24 19.23 8.34
C HIS A 170 -5.76 18.16 7.34
N ILE A 171 -4.46 18.12 7.05
CA ILE A 171 -3.86 17.08 6.21
C ILE A 171 -4.07 15.69 6.81
N ARG A 172 -3.97 15.55 8.14
CA ARG A 172 -4.26 14.29 8.82
C ARG A 172 -5.69 13.81 8.60
N MET A 173 -6.67 14.69 8.80
CA MET A 173 -8.07 14.37 8.55
C MET A 173 -8.29 13.95 7.07
N LEU A 174 -7.65 14.63 6.11
CA LEU A 174 -7.75 14.26 4.70
C LEU A 174 -7.09 12.90 4.41
N ALA A 175 -5.92 12.63 4.98
CA ALA A 175 -5.23 11.35 4.83
C ALA A 175 -6.04 10.18 5.42
N GLU A 176 -6.64 10.37 6.59
CA GLU A 176 -7.53 9.37 7.21
C GLU A 176 -8.74 9.05 6.32
N LYS A 177 -9.33 10.08 5.67
CA LYS A 177 -10.42 9.87 4.71
C LYS A 177 -9.94 9.16 3.44
N LEU A 178 -8.76 9.51 2.93
CA LEU A 178 -8.19 8.89 1.73
C LEU A 178 -7.87 7.41 1.96
N LEU A 179 -7.32 7.06 3.12
CA LEU A 179 -7.01 5.68 3.49
C LEU A 179 -8.25 4.81 3.66
N ALA A 180 -9.41 5.41 3.96
CA ALA A 180 -10.69 4.72 4.04
C ALA A 180 -11.39 4.52 2.67
N ILE A 181 -10.81 5.04 1.58
CA ILE A 181 -11.32 4.85 0.20
C ILE A 181 -10.74 3.58 -0.45
N GLY A 182 -9.71 2.97 0.16
CA GLY A 182 -9.09 1.71 -0.28
C GLY A 182 -9.65 0.47 0.38
#